data_AF-A0A7M7HFW3-F1
#
_entry.id   AF-A0A7M7HFW3-F1
#
_cell.length_a   1.000
_cell.length_b   1.000
_cell.length_c   1.000
_cell.angle_alpha   90.00
_cell.angle_beta   90.00
_cell.angle_gamma   90.00
#
_symmetry.space_group_name_H-M   'P 1'
#
loop_
_entity.id
_entity.type
_entity.pdbx_description
1 polymer ?
#
loop_
_entity_poly.entity_id
_entity_poly.type
_entity_poly.pdbx_seq_one_letter_code
_entity_poly.pdbx_strand_id
1 'polypeptide(L)'
;MGRAVGSVPTTAGKGQDTIPMIAAKFAMPSGIGAPLHDDIAQSMTYLMSNKLEEKSLDEAAEKYLSPENCELLDTPRVNTIIWENLRSATRNKDLKIQYIQKSLTKGLCAFARSLNPATMTEEQHDALALLCNANYGLNSMRKNLIKPDLNPLFHHLCRPTYPVTKHLFGEDLGRQVKELQEQQKATAGVMNTRNQPQDRHQRSYHPYRKVTDYAKHTMKRAGWFPNRDQGNSSSRMYGNSERPFLGQRQNSNFKKGNSKQQASHTYTPTAANRGKQSYHRKK
;
A
#
# COMPACT_ATOMS: atom_id res chain seq x y z
N MET A 1 -54.84 56.22 13.81
CA MET A 1 -53.64 56.30 12.95
C MET A 1 -52.45 55.83 13.81
N GLY A 2 -51.50 54.99 13.39
CA GLY A 2 -51.35 54.23 12.15
C GLY A 2 -49.86 54.08 11.76
N ARG A 3 -49.38 52.83 11.54
CA ARG A 3 -48.00 52.41 11.11
C ARG A 3 -46.93 52.50 12.23
N ALA A 4 -46.02 51.54 12.48
CA ALA A 4 -45.18 50.66 11.63
C ALA A 4 -44.04 51.44 10.92
N VAL A 5 -42.78 51.01 10.75
CA VAL A 5 -42.12 49.68 10.66
C VAL A 5 -40.66 49.81 11.19
N GLY A 6 -39.95 48.73 11.58
CA GLY A 6 -38.50 48.86 11.88
C GLY A 6 -37.71 47.60 12.31
N SER A 7 -37.95 46.42 11.74
CA SER A 7 -37.23 45.19 12.09
C SER A 7 -35.85 45.07 11.42
N VAL A 8 -34.82 44.65 12.16
CA VAL A 8 -33.58 44.06 11.61
C VAL A 8 -33.31 42.71 12.29
N PRO A 9 -33.15 41.60 11.56
CA PRO A 9 -32.96 40.28 12.14
C PRO A 9 -31.47 39.95 12.35
N THR A 10 -31.10 39.44 13.53
CA THR A 10 -29.79 38.79 13.74
C THR A 10 -29.96 37.29 13.90
N THR A 11 -29.85 36.62 12.74
CA THR A 11 -29.37 35.24 12.55
C THR A 11 -29.66 34.21 13.65
N ALA A 12 -30.75 33.47 13.40
CA ALA A 12 -30.96 32.06 13.75
C ALA A 12 -29.79 31.32 14.43
N GLY A 13 -29.97 31.00 15.73
CA GLY A 13 -29.22 29.93 16.36
C GLY A 13 -29.52 28.62 15.64
N LYS A 14 -28.48 27.96 15.12
CA LYS A 14 -28.60 26.58 14.61
C LYS A 14 -28.77 25.66 15.82
N GLY A 15 -29.81 24.83 15.77
CA GLY A 15 -30.17 23.97 16.90
C GLY A 15 -29.00 23.06 17.31
N GLN A 16 -28.58 23.17 18.56
CA GLN A 16 -28.07 22.01 19.27
C GLN A 16 -29.29 21.15 19.62
N ASP A 17 -29.38 19.97 19.00
CA ASP A 17 -30.36 18.95 19.35
C ASP A 17 -30.00 18.36 20.72
N THR A 18 -30.20 19.14 21.78
CA THR A 18 -30.02 18.71 23.16
C THR A 18 -31.10 17.67 23.47
N ILE A 19 -30.68 16.41 23.62
CA ILE A 19 -31.57 15.29 23.92
C ILE A 19 -32.37 15.63 25.20
N PRO A 20 -33.71 15.62 25.15
CA PRO A 20 -34.53 15.96 26.31
C PRO A 20 -34.21 15.08 27.53
N MET A 21 -34.21 15.66 28.73
CA MET A 21 -33.68 15.04 29.95
C MET A 21 -34.26 13.64 30.27
N ILE A 22 -35.52 13.38 29.91
CA ILE A 22 -36.18 12.08 30.09
C ILE A 22 -35.67 11.03 29.07
N ALA A 23 -35.33 11.45 27.86
CA ALA A 23 -34.80 10.59 26.80
C ALA A 23 -33.29 10.34 26.94
N ALA A 24 -32.55 11.20 27.65
CA ALA A 24 -31.11 11.09 27.83
C ALA A 24 -30.64 9.73 28.38
N LYS A 25 -31.44 9.09 29.25
CA LYS A 25 -31.15 7.74 29.78
C LYS A 25 -31.22 6.62 28.73
N PHE A 26 -31.95 6.85 27.63
CA PHE A 26 -32.17 5.87 26.55
C PHE A 26 -31.43 6.25 25.26
N ALA A 27 -30.76 7.40 25.22
CA ALA A 27 -29.95 7.80 24.09
C ALA A 27 -28.67 6.97 24.04
N MET A 28 -28.32 6.53 22.83
CA MET A 28 -26.98 6.01 22.56
C MET A 28 -25.97 7.14 22.82
N PRO A 29 -24.78 6.85 23.41
CA PRO A 29 -23.73 7.85 23.56
C PRO A 29 -23.27 8.35 22.18
N SER A 30 -23.77 9.51 21.77
CA SER A 30 -23.25 10.25 20.63
C SER A 30 -21.80 10.63 20.92
N GLY A 31 -20.84 10.07 20.18
CA GLY A 31 -19.40 10.35 20.33
C GLY A 31 -18.98 11.75 19.88
N ILE A 32 -19.83 12.75 20.07
CA ILE A 32 -19.65 14.15 19.69
C ILE A 32 -19.30 14.91 20.96
N GLY A 33 -18.09 15.48 21.01
CA GLY A 33 -17.63 16.27 22.15
C GLY A 33 -18.34 17.63 22.28
N ALA A 34 -18.05 18.32 23.38
CA ALA A 34 -18.49 19.71 23.57
C ALA A 34 -17.94 20.62 22.43
N PRO A 35 -18.67 21.69 22.05
CA PRO A 35 -18.20 22.63 21.04
C PRO A 35 -16.92 23.34 21.49
N LEU A 36 -15.98 23.49 20.56
CA LEU A 36 -14.83 24.38 20.74
C LEU A 36 -15.27 25.84 20.59
N HIS A 37 -14.44 26.79 21.05
CA HIS A 37 -14.62 28.21 20.76
C HIS A 37 -14.63 28.45 19.24
N ASP A 38 -15.57 29.25 18.73
CA ASP A 38 -15.84 29.39 17.29
C ASP A 38 -14.60 29.75 16.48
N ASP A 39 -13.78 30.71 16.94
CA ASP A 39 -12.54 31.11 16.25
C ASP A 39 -11.53 29.95 16.13
N ILE A 40 -11.44 29.09 17.16
CA ILE A 40 -10.57 27.92 17.16
C ILE A 40 -11.13 26.86 16.21
N ALA A 41 -12.44 26.61 16.25
CA ALA A 41 -13.10 25.65 15.37
C ALA A 41 -12.95 26.04 13.90
N GLN A 42 -13.17 27.32 13.57
CA GLN A 42 -13.00 27.86 12.21
C GLN A 42 -11.53 27.80 11.76
N SER A 43 -10.60 28.20 12.63
CA SER A 43 -9.16 28.13 12.34
C SER A 43 -8.70 26.69 12.08
N MET A 44 -9.04 25.74 12.95
CA MET A 44 -8.70 24.32 12.76
C MET A 44 -9.34 23.75 11.49
N THR A 45 -10.60 24.09 11.20
CA THR A 45 -11.27 23.69 9.96
C THR A 45 -10.52 24.19 8.73
N TYR A 46 -10.13 25.47 8.72
CA TYR A 46 -9.34 26.05 7.62
C TYR A 46 -7.97 25.35 7.48
N LEU A 47 -7.24 25.20 8.58
CA LEU A 47 -5.90 24.60 8.62
C LEU A 47 -5.87 23.13 8.19
N MET A 48 -6.93 22.37 8.46
CA MET A 48 -7.01 20.94 8.11
C MET A 48 -7.56 20.68 6.69
N SER A 49 -8.36 21.60 6.13
CA SER A 49 -9.03 21.40 4.83
C SER A 49 -8.33 22.05 3.64
N ASN A 50 -7.40 22.99 3.87
CA ASN A 50 -6.73 23.75 2.81
C ASN A 50 -5.25 23.38 2.67
N LYS A 51 -4.70 23.55 1.46
CA LYS A 51 -3.25 23.50 1.27
C LYS A 51 -2.62 24.77 1.85
N LEU A 52 -1.81 24.60 2.89
CA LEU A 52 -1.04 25.69 3.52
C LEU A 52 0.19 26.08 2.69
N GLU A 53 0.72 27.28 2.94
CA GLU A 53 1.96 27.74 2.33
C GLU A 53 3.17 27.01 2.94
N GLU A 54 3.91 26.30 2.08
CA GLU A 54 5.08 25.49 2.47
C GLU A 54 6.19 26.35 3.10
N LYS A 55 6.45 27.55 2.57
CA LYS A 55 7.42 28.50 3.14
C LYS A 55 7.08 28.90 4.58
N SER A 56 5.84 29.28 4.84
CA SER A 56 5.39 29.67 6.18
C SER A 56 5.48 28.50 7.17
N LEU A 57 5.19 27.27 6.71
CA LEU A 57 5.36 26.06 7.52
C LEU A 57 6.84 25.75 7.81
N ASP A 58 7.76 25.90 6.84
CA ASP A 58 9.19 25.71 7.07
C ASP A 58 9.76 26.80 7.99
N GLU A 59 9.42 28.08 7.79
CA GLU A 59 9.77 29.19 8.71
C GLU A 59 9.24 28.98 10.14
N ALA A 60 8.07 28.37 10.29
CA ALA A 60 7.56 27.96 11.59
C ALA A 60 8.35 26.79 12.17
N ALA A 61 8.68 25.77 11.35
CA ALA A 61 9.40 24.58 11.77
C ALA A 61 10.87 24.85 12.17
N GLU A 62 11.55 25.78 11.50
CA GLU A 62 12.95 26.15 11.78
C GLU A 62 13.15 26.69 13.20
N LYS A 63 12.14 27.38 13.76
CA LYS A 63 12.14 27.87 15.16
C LYS A 63 12.22 26.73 16.17
N TYR A 64 11.78 25.52 15.79
CA TYR A 64 11.63 24.37 16.67
C TYR A 64 12.69 23.29 16.38
N LEU A 65 13.95 23.64 16.64
CA LEU A 65 15.04 22.66 16.72
C LEU A 65 14.72 21.58 17.77
N SER A 66 15.10 20.34 17.45
CA SER A 66 14.90 19.18 18.31
C SER A 66 15.81 19.30 19.55
N PRO A 67 15.30 19.10 20.77
CA PRO A 67 16.04 19.38 21.99
C PRO A 67 17.05 18.28 22.31
N GLU A 68 18.20 18.67 22.87
CA GLU A 68 19.35 17.77 23.12
C GLU A 68 19.02 16.59 24.05
N ASN A 69 18.06 16.77 24.96
CA ASN A 69 17.62 15.73 25.90
C ASN A 69 16.55 14.78 25.33
N CYS A 70 16.09 14.95 24.09
CA CYS A 70 15.08 14.07 23.48
C CYS A 70 15.34 13.87 21.98
N GLU A 71 16.30 13.00 21.66
CA GLU A 71 16.64 12.61 20.28
C GLU A 71 15.47 12.00 19.49
N LEU A 72 14.46 11.45 20.18
CA LEU A 72 13.25 10.89 19.57
C LEU A 72 12.28 11.96 19.06
N LEU A 73 12.53 13.23 19.37
CA LEU A 73 11.78 14.40 18.89
C LEU A 73 12.34 14.94 17.56
N ASP A 74 12.89 14.05 16.74
CA ASP A 74 13.26 14.28 15.34
C ASP A 74 12.75 13.10 14.49
N THR A 75 12.78 13.24 13.16
CA THR A 75 12.38 12.18 12.22
C THR A 75 13.53 11.16 12.05
N PRO A 76 13.39 9.91 12.52
CA PRO A 76 14.49 8.95 12.49
C PRO A 76 14.90 8.60 11.06
N ARG A 77 16.21 8.61 10.80
CA ARG A 77 16.74 8.30 9.46
C ARG A 77 16.76 6.79 9.25
N VAL A 78 16.49 6.34 8.02
CA VAL A 78 16.76 4.95 7.66
C VAL A 78 18.28 4.76 7.62
N ASN A 79 18.77 3.68 8.24
CA ASN A 79 20.19 3.34 8.24
C ASN A 79 20.74 3.27 6.80
N THR A 80 21.89 3.89 6.53
CA THR A 80 22.45 4.02 5.17
C THR A 80 22.54 2.70 4.42
N ILE A 81 22.98 1.62 5.09
CA ILE A 81 23.09 0.27 4.50
C ILE A 81 21.72 -0.23 4.00
N ILE A 82 20.65 0.00 4.75
CA ILE A 82 19.29 -0.35 4.32
C ILE A 82 18.86 0.60 3.20
N TRP A 83 19.02 1.91 3.41
CA TRP A 83 18.57 2.96 2.51
C TRP A 83 19.05 2.79 1.07
N GLU A 84 20.36 2.57 0.87
CA GLU A 84 20.94 2.40 -0.47
C GLU A 84 20.47 1.12 -1.18
N ASN A 85 19.98 0.13 -0.44
CA ASN A 85 19.48 -1.14 -0.97
C ASN A 85 17.93 -1.18 -1.10
N LEU A 86 17.21 -0.14 -0.69
CA LEU A 86 15.75 -0.07 -0.85
C LEU A 86 15.34 0.19 -2.31
N ARG A 87 14.25 -0.45 -2.74
CA ARG A 87 13.65 -0.14 -4.05
C ARG A 87 13.25 1.33 -4.10
N SER A 88 13.43 2.00 -5.24
CA SER A 88 13.07 3.41 -5.39
C SER A 88 11.60 3.71 -5.08
N ALA A 89 10.69 2.76 -5.33
CA ALA A 89 9.28 2.88 -4.93
C ALA A 89 9.10 2.91 -3.39
N THR A 90 9.90 2.15 -2.65
CA THR A 90 9.89 2.10 -1.18
C THR A 90 10.52 3.36 -0.60
N ARG A 91 11.67 3.81 -1.13
CA ARG A 91 12.29 5.10 -0.76
C ARG A 91 11.33 6.28 -0.98
N ASN A 92 10.68 6.36 -2.13
CA ASN A 92 9.72 7.44 -2.42
C ASN A 92 8.48 7.43 -1.52
N LYS A 93 8.09 6.27 -0.98
CA LYS A 93 7.04 6.18 0.05
C LYS A 93 7.56 6.63 1.42
N ASP A 94 8.73 6.17 1.82
CA ASP A 94 9.32 6.55 3.12
C ASP A 94 9.64 8.05 3.18
N LEU A 95 10.14 8.68 2.11
CA LEU A 95 10.34 10.13 2.04
C LEU A 95 9.05 10.93 2.28
N LYS A 96 7.92 10.48 1.72
CA LYS A 96 6.61 11.13 1.95
C LYS A 96 6.16 11.00 3.40
N ILE A 97 6.43 9.86 4.04
CA ILE A 97 6.10 9.66 5.46
C ILE A 97 7.05 10.48 6.34
N GLN A 98 8.35 10.54 6.02
CA GLN A 98 9.33 11.39 6.70
C GLN A 98 8.94 12.88 6.61
N TYR A 99 8.44 13.36 5.48
CA TYR A 99 7.95 14.74 5.34
C TYR A 99 6.78 15.03 6.30
N ILE A 100 5.80 14.13 6.38
CA ILE A 100 4.68 14.25 7.34
C ILE A 100 5.19 14.16 8.79
N GLN A 101 6.10 13.22 9.07
CA GLN A 101 6.70 13.02 10.38
C GLN A 101 7.55 14.23 10.83
N LYS A 102 8.21 14.94 9.90
CA LYS A 102 8.92 16.20 10.17
C LYS A 102 7.95 17.25 10.70
N SER A 103 6.79 17.43 10.04
CA SER A 103 5.76 18.38 10.52
C SER A 103 5.25 18.00 11.92
N LEU A 104 4.90 16.73 12.15
CA LEU A 104 4.46 16.25 13.47
C LEU A 104 5.52 16.46 14.56
N THR A 105 6.78 16.08 14.31
CA THR A 105 7.87 16.20 15.30
C THR A 105 8.20 17.66 15.61
N LYS A 106 8.09 18.57 14.64
CA LYS A 106 8.26 20.02 14.86
C LYS A 106 7.07 20.65 15.60
N GLY A 107 5.85 20.22 15.32
CA GLY A 107 4.67 20.57 16.13
C GLY A 107 4.78 20.08 17.58
N LEU A 108 5.26 18.85 17.78
CA LEU A 108 5.58 18.30 19.09
C LEU A 108 6.67 19.09 19.83
N CYS A 109 7.73 19.51 19.14
CA CYS A 109 8.75 20.40 19.71
C CYS A 109 8.15 21.74 20.17
N ALA A 110 7.27 22.35 19.38
CA ALA A 110 6.58 23.58 19.73
C ALA A 110 5.66 23.40 20.95
N PHE A 111 4.85 22.34 20.95
CA PHE A 111 3.95 22.01 22.04
C PHE A 111 4.74 21.74 23.33
N ALA A 112 5.77 20.88 23.29
CA ALA A 112 6.59 20.56 24.46
C ALA A 112 7.26 21.80 25.10
N ARG A 113 7.67 22.80 24.32
CA ARG A 113 8.20 24.08 24.84
C ARG A 113 7.14 24.96 25.52
N SER A 114 5.86 24.75 25.23
CA SER A 114 4.74 25.46 25.87
C SER A 114 4.26 24.81 27.18
N LEU A 115 4.72 23.60 27.48
CA LEU A 115 4.33 22.85 28.67
C LEU A 115 5.23 23.19 29.86
N ASN A 116 4.66 23.14 31.07
CA ASN A 116 5.38 23.23 32.32
C ASN A 116 4.95 22.05 33.22
N PRO A 117 5.86 21.16 33.65
CA PRO A 117 5.49 19.96 34.40
C PRO A 117 4.82 20.25 35.75
N ALA A 118 4.94 21.47 36.29
CA ALA A 118 4.26 21.88 37.52
C ALA A 118 2.81 22.38 37.31
N THR A 119 2.41 22.66 36.06
CA THR A 119 1.11 23.28 35.74
C THR A 119 0.43 22.67 34.53
N MET A 120 0.82 21.45 34.11
CA MET A 120 0.15 20.76 33.01
C MET A 120 -1.27 20.34 33.39
N THR A 121 -2.22 20.54 32.48
CA THR A 121 -3.59 20.02 32.64
C THR A 121 -3.68 18.56 32.18
N GLU A 122 -4.74 17.86 32.57
CA GLU A 122 -4.98 16.47 32.14
C GLU A 122 -5.08 16.38 30.61
N GLU A 123 -5.76 17.33 29.97
CA GLU A 123 -5.87 17.41 28.51
C GLU A 123 -4.50 17.66 27.83
N GLN A 124 -3.58 18.37 28.48
CA GLN A 124 -2.22 18.55 27.98
C GLN A 124 -1.38 17.27 28.11
N HIS A 125 -1.56 16.51 29.20
CA HIS A 125 -0.95 15.18 29.37
C HIS A 125 -1.44 14.22 28.29
N ASP A 126 -2.76 14.14 28.07
CA ASP A 126 -3.37 13.28 27.06
C ASP A 126 -2.97 13.69 25.64
N ALA A 127 -3.00 14.99 25.32
CA ALA A 127 -2.55 15.49 24.02
C ALA A 127 -1.08 15.13 23.75
N LEU A 128 -0.20 15.29 24.74
CA LEU A 128 1.21 14.90 24.61
C LEU A 128 1.35 13.40 24.38
N ALA A 129 0.63 12.57 25.15
CA ALA A 129 0.67 11.12 25.02
C ALA A 129 0.16 10.64 23.64
N LEU A 130 -0.96 11.19 23.15
CA LEU A 130 -1.55 10.86 21.86
C LEU A 130 -0.65 11.28 20.67
N LEU A 131 -0.06 12.47 20.72
CA LEU A 131 0.88 12.96 19.69
C LEU A 131 2.18 12.14 19.67
N CYS A 132 2.74 11.80 20.85
CA CYS A 132 3.91 10.92 20.95
C CYS A 132 3.60 9.50 20.44
N ASN A 133 2.42 8.95 20.75
CA ASN A 133 1.96 7.68 20.22
C ASN A 133 1.77 7.70 18.68
N ALA A 134 1.31 8.82 18.11
CA ALA A 134 1.25 8.99 16.66
C ALA A 134 2.66 8.93 16.02
N ASN A 135 3.68 9.53 16.63
CA ASN A 135 5.07 9.43 16.17
C ASN A 135 5.61 7.99 16.25
N TYR A 136 5.31 7.25 17.34
CA TYR A 136 5.62 5.83 17.47
C TYR A 136 4.91 4.97 16.40
N GLY A 137 3.64 5.29 16.10
CA GLY A 137 2.86 4.67 15.03
C GLY A 137 3.46 4.90 13.65
N LEU A 138 3.93 6.12 13.35
CA LEU A 138 4.63 6.43 12.09
C LEU A 138 5.94 5.62 11.97
N ASN A 139 6.76 5.56 13.02
CA ASN A 139 7.98 4.74 13.02
C ASN A 139 7.67 3.25 12.76
N SER A 140 6.63 2.71 13.41
CA SER A 140 6.18 1.34 13.22
C SER A 140 5.65 1.10 11.79
N MET A 141 4.91 2.06 11.21
CA MET A 141 4.43 2.01 9.84
C MET A 141 5.60 2.00 8.83
N ARG A 142 6.58 2.88 9.00
CA ARG A 142 7.79 2.94 8.16
C ARG A 142 8.56 1.62 8.18
N LYS A 143 8.80 1.06 9.37
CA LYS A 143 9.39 -0.29 9.56
C LYS A 143 8.64 -1.38 8.79
N ASN A 144 7.30 -1.38 8.87
CA ASN A 144 6.46 -2.36 8.18
C ASN A 144 6.46 -2.20 6.66
N LEU A 145 6.51 -0.97 6.14
CA LEU A 145 6.57 -0.69 4.69
C LEU A 145 7.94 -1.01 4.08
N ILE A 146 9.01 -0.89 4.87
CA ILE A 146 10.38 -1.26 4.47
C ILE A 146 10.61 -2.78 4.54
N LYS A 147 9.96 -3.47 5.48
CA LYS A 147 10.10 -4.92 5.73
C LYS A 147 10.14 -5.83 4.47
N PRO A 148 9.32 -5.64 3.42
CA PRO A 148 9.34 -6.49 2.23
C PRO A 148 10.59 -6.35 1.34
N ASP A 149 11.38 -5.29 1.55
CA ASP A 149 12.67 -5.07 0.88
C ASP A 149 13.86 -5.58 1.70
N LEU A 150 13.64 -5.90 2.98
CA LEU A 150 14.66 -6.48 3.85
C LEU A 150 14.72 -8.01 3.69
N ASN A 151 15.93 -8.55 3.77
CA ASN A 151 16.16 -9.99 3.92
C ASN A 151 15.42 -10.51 5.18
N PRO A 152 14.67 -11.63 5.10
CA PRO A 152 13.91 -12.22 6.20
C PRO A 152 14.65 -12.34 7.54
N LEU A 153 15.98 -12.54 7.53
CA LEU A 153 16.80 -12.60 8.75
C LEU A 153 16.68 -11.33 9.61
N PHE A 154 16.53 -10.17 8.98
CA PHE A 154 16.42 -8.86 9.64
C PHE A 154 14.98 -8.41 9.92
N HIS A 155 13.97 -9.25 9.63
CA HIS A 155 12.55 -8.91 9.87
C HIS A 155 12.22 -8.70 11.36
N HIS A 156 13.08 -9.14 12.27
CA HIS A 156 12.97 -8.87 13.70
C HIS A 156 13.23 -7.39 14.05
N LEU A 157 14.05 -6.65 13.27
CA LEU A 157 14.28 -5.21 13.42
C LEU A 157 13.04 -4.37 13.09
N CYS A 158 12.15 -4.91 12.24
CA CYS A 158 10.87 -4.28 11.89
C CYS A 158 9.81 -4.40 13.00
N ARG A 159 10.07 -5.09 14.12
CA ARG A 159 9.12 -5.18 15.22
C ARG A 159 8.91 -3.78 15.85
N PRO A 160 7.67 -3.40 16.20
CA PRO A 160 7.40 -2.13 16.91
C PRO A 160 8.20 -2.00 18.21
N THR A 161 8.37 -3.11 18.94
CA THR A 161 9.16 -3.20 20.18
C THR A 161 10.67 -3.09 20.00
N TYR A 162 11.19 -3.19 18.77
CA TYR A 162 12.61 -2.96 18.54
C TYR A 162 12.89 -1.46 18.68
N PRO A 163 13.89 -1.03 19.49
CA PRO A 163 14.10 0.38 19.77
C PRO A 163 14.34 1.19 18.49
N VAL A 164 13.87 2.43 18.52
CA VAL A 164 14.17 3.45 17.52
C VAL A 164 15.05 4.48 18.22
N THR A 165 16.11 4.91 17.57
CA THR A 165 16.98 5.99 18.03
C THR A 165 16.98 7.09 16.94
N LYS A 166 18.07 7.85 16.81
CA LYS A 166 18.39 8.61 15.59
C LYS A 166 18.23 7.80 14.30
N HIS A 167 18.40 6.47 14.38
CA HIS A 167 18.22 5.53 13.29
C HIS A 167 16.96 4.66 13.46
N LEU A 168 16.18 4.49 12.39
CA LEU A 168 14.90 3.78 12.38
C LEU A 168 15.04 2.30 12.78
N PHE A 169 16.17 1.66 12.48
CA PHE A 169 16.48 0.28 12.84
C PHE A 169 17.59 0.17 13.90
N GLY A 170 17.74 1.22 14.75
CA GLY A 170 18.79 1.29 15.78
C GLY A 170 20.18 1.50 15.20
N GLU A 171 21.19 1.68 16.06
CA GLU A 171 22.56 2.00 15.63
C GLU A 171 23.40 0.72 15.38
N ASP A 172 23.11 -0.35 16.12
CA ASP A 172 23.83 -1.64 16.11
C ASP A 172 23.65 -2.49 14.83
N LEU A 173 23.10 -1.95 13.73
CA LEU A 173 22.80 -2.73 12.52
C LEU A 173 24.03 -3.50 12.01
N GLY A 174 25.21 -2.88 12.00
CA GLY A 174 26.46 -3.53 11.57
C GLY A 174 26.92 -4.66 12.50
N ARG A 175 26.62 -4.56 13.80
CA ARG A 175 26.86 -5.61 14.81
C ARG A 175 25.86 -6.76 14.63
N GLN A 176 24.58 -6.45 14.48
CA GLN A 176 23.50 -7.43 14.25
C GLN A 176 23.73 -8.26 12.98
N VAL A 177 24.26 -7.66 11.91
CA VAL A 177 24.65 -8.40 10.68
C VAL A 177 25.73 -9.43 10.97
N LYS A 178 26.75 -9.10 11.78
CA LYS A 178 27.82 -10.03 12.15
C LYS A 178 27.32 -11.15 13.07
N GLU A 179 26.60 -10.79 14.13
CA GLU A 179 26.03 -11.74 15.10
C GLU A 179 25.10 -12.76 14.38
N LEU A 180 24.28 -12.32 13.42
CA LEU A 180 23.45 -13.23 12.62
C LEU A 180 24.26 -14.15 11.68
N GLN A 181 25.35 -13.66 11.07
CA GLN A 181 26.22 -14.50 10.25
C GLN A 181 26.96 -15.56 11.10
N GLU A 182 27.38 -15.19 12.30
CA GLU A 182 28.01 -16.10 13.27
C GLU A 182 27.00 -17.12 13.80
N GLN A 183 25.79 -16.69 14.15
CA GLN A 183 24.68 -17.59 14.51
C GLN A 183 24.34 -18.57 13.39
N GLN A 184 24.35 -18.14 12.12
CA GLN A 184 24.14 -19.06 11.00
C GLN A 184 25.27 -20.09 10.85
N LYS A 185 26.54 -19.69 11.01
CA LYS A 185 27.68 -20.62 11.00
C LYS A 185 27.61 -21.62 12.16
N ALA A 186 27.31 -21.14 13.37
CA ALA A 186 27.13 -21.99 14.55
C ALA A 186 25.94 -22.95 14.39
N THR A 187 24.80 -22.45 13.90
CA THR A 187 23.61 -23.26 13.62
C THR A 187 23.89 -24.31 12.56
N ALA A 188 24.64 -24.00 11.49
CA ALA A 188 25.04 -24.98 10.48
C ALA A 188 26.03 -26.03 11.00
N GLY A 189 26.85 -25.70 12.01
CA GLY A 189 27.74 -26.65 12.69
C GLY A 189 27.05 -27.53 13.74
N VAL A 190 26.00 -27.01 14.40
CA VAL A 190 25.26 -27.72 15.47
C VAL A 190 24.06 -28.49 14.93
N MET A 191 23.35 -27.96 13.93
CA MET A 191 22.23 -28.66 13.29
C MET A 191 22.74 -29.65 12.24
N ASN A 192 22.42 -30.92 12.42
CA ASN A 192 22.69 -31.98 11.43
C ASN A 192 21.77 -31.86 10.20
N THR A 193 22.02 -30.84 9.37
CA THR A 193 21.27 -30.52 8.15
C THR A 193 21.44 -31.55 7.03
N ARG A 194 22.27 -32.60 7.23
CA ARG A 194 22.33 -33.76 6.30
C ARG A 194 21.05 -34.59 6.26
N ASN A 195 20.15 -34.45 7.24
CA ASN A 195 18.90 -35.22 7.34
C ASN A 195 17.61 -34.40 7.15
N GLN A 196 17.62 -33.35 6.33
CA GLN A 196 16.38 -33.02 5.60
C GLN A 196 16.40 -33.77 4.26
N PRO A 197 15.50 -34.74 4.01
CA PRO A 197 15.25 -35.21 2.66
C PRO A 197 14.73 -33.99 1.88
N GLN A 198 15.61 -33.39 1.09
CA GLN A 198 15.26 -32.26 0.27
C GLN A 198 14.18 -32.74 -0.68
N ASP A 199 12.95 -32.25 -0.49
CA ASP A 199 11.77 -32.70 -1.23
C ASP A 199 11.73 -32.12 -2.66
N ARG A 200 12.89 -32.20 -3.31
CA ARG A 200 13.02 -32.42 -4.74
C ARG A 200 12.30 -33.72 -5.04
N HIS A 201 10.98 -33.63 -5.17
CA HIS A 201 10.18 -34.55 -5.95
C HIS A 201 10.91 -34.74 -7.27
N GLN A 202 11.58 -35.88 -7.37
CA GLN A 202 12.38 -36.23 -8.52
C GLN A 202 11.43 -36.15 -9.70
N ARG A 203 11.82 -35.46 -10.77
CA ARG A 203 11.21 -35.69 -12.08
C ARG A 203 11.69 -37.06 -12.55
N SER A 204 11.15 -38.10 -11.91
CA SER A 204 11.27 -39.48 -12.36
C SER A 204 10.87 -39.48 -13.82
N TYR A 205 11.82 -39.85 -14.67
CA TYR A 205 11.62 -39.90 -16.10
C TYR A 205 10.70 -41.08 -16.40
N HIS A 206 9.40 -40.84 -16.26
CA HIS A 206 8.39 -41.80 -16.65
C HIS A 206 8.25 -41.73 -18.18
N PRO A 207 8.56 -42.80 -18.93
CA PRO A 207 8.55 -42.76 -20.40
C PRO A 207 7.15 -42.55 -20.99
N TYR A 208 6.10 -42.68 -20.17
CA TYR A 208 4.73 -42.31 -20.51
C TYR A 208 4.31 -41.02 -19.79
N ARG A 209 4.32 -39.93 -20.55
CA ARG A 209 3.80 -38.61 -20.16
C ARG A 209 2.32 -38.75 -19.78
N LYS A 210 1.91 -38.31 -18.58
CA LYS A 210 0.48 -38.29 -18.20
C LYS A 210 -0.30 -37.48 -19.24
N VAL A 211 -1.28 -38.13 -19.88
CA VAL A 211 -2.14 -37.57 -20.92
C VAL A 211 -2.90 -36.39 -20.33
N THR A 212 -2.73 -35.20 -20.91
CA THR A 212 -3.45 -33.98 -20.49
C THR A 212 -4.95 -34.15 -20.71
N ASP A 213 -5.80 -33.46 -19.95
CA ASP A 213 -7.24 -33.70 -20.03
C ASP A 213 -7.85 -33.31 -21.39
N TYR A 214 -7.22 -32.38 -22.11
CA TYR A 214 -7.51 -32.12 -23.52
C TYR A 214 -7.25 -33.35 -24.42
N ALA A 215 -6.11 -34.02 -24.22
CA ALA A 215 -5.77 -35.24 -24.96
C ALA A 215 -6.64 -36.45 -24.54
N LYS A 216 -7.09 -36.54 -23.28
CA LYS A 216 -8.13 -37.50 -22.89
C LYS A 216 -9.46 -37.22 -23.60
N HIS A 217 -9.86 -35.95 -23.70
CA HIS A 217 -11.09 -35.57 -24.40
C HIS A 217 -11.05 -35.92 -25.88
N THR A 218 -9.94 -35.66 -26.58
CA THR A 218 -9.80 -36.06 -27.99
C THR A 218 -9.73 -37.58 -28.17
N MET A 219 -9.05 -38.32 -27.28
CA MET A 219 -9.02 -39.79 -27.34
C MET A 219 -10.39 -40.43 -27.03
N LYS A 220 -11.19 -39.87 -26.10
CA LYS A 220 -12.60 -40.26 -25.92
C LYS A 220 -13.43 -39.98 -27.18
N ARG A 221 -13.25 -38.81 -27.81
CA ARG A 221 -13.96 -38.44 -29.04
C ARG A 221 -13.57 -39.30 -30.26
N ALA A 222 -12.36 -39.87 -30.23
CA ALA A 222 -11.85 -40.80 -31.25
C ALA A 222 -12.19 -42.28 -30.96
N GLY A 223 -12.95 -42.59 -29.89
CA GLY A 223 -13.39 -43.97 -29.58
C GLY A 223 -12.33 -44.90 -28.98
N TRP A 224 -11.17 -44.39 -28.55
CA TRP A 224 -10.04 -45.21 -28.07
C TRP A 224 -10.22 -45.81 -26.66
N PHE A 225 -11.32 -45.51 -25.98
CA PHE A 225 -11.68 -46.12 -24.69
C PHE A 225 -13.16 -46.51 -24.72
N PRO A 226 -13.53 -47.73 -24.29
CA PRO A 226 -14.94 -48.07 -24.11
C PRO A 226 -15.51 -47.24 -22.96
N ASN A 227 -16.66 -46.60 -23.18
CA ASN A 227 -17.44 -46.00 -22.10
C ASN A 227 -17.91 -47.14 -21.18
N ARG A 228 -17.32 -47.22 -19.98
CA ARG A 228 -17.75 -48.13 -18.92
C ARG A 228 -18.49 -47.35 -17.84
N ASP A 229 -19.60 -46.77 -18.24
CA ASP A 229 -20.67 -46.33 -17.33
C ASP A 229 -21.93 -47.13 -17.63
N GLN A 230 -22.70 -47.40 -16.58
CA GLN A 230 -23.82 -48.35 -16.58
C GLN A 230 -25.01 -47.82 -17.40
N GLY A 231 -25.76 -48.71 -18.07
CA GLY A 231 -27.16 -48.38 -18.42
C GLY A 231 -27.77 -48.96 -19.69
N ASN A 232 -27.96 -50.28 -19.74
CA ASN A 232 -29.07 -50.94 -20.45
C ASN A 232 -29.12 -50.98 -22.00
N SER A 233 -29.87 -51.97 -22.50
CA SER A 233 -30.41 -52.09 -23.88
C SER A 233 -29.47 -52.38 -25.06
N SER A 234 -29.33 -53.69 -25.34
CA SER A 234 -29.46 -54.34 -26.66
C SER A 234 -28.78 -53.79 -27.93
N SER A 235 -28.10 -54.72 -28.63
CA SER A 235 -28.11 -54.95 -30.10
C SER A 235 -26.71 -55.00 -30.75
N ARG A 236 -26.44 -56.15 -31.41
CA ARG A 236 -25.93 -56.35 -32.79
C ARG A 236 -25.22 -55.14 -33.45
N MET A 237 -24.13 -55.29 -34.23
CA MET A 237 -23.48 -56.46 -34.83
C MET A 237 -22.20 -56.02 -35.60
N TYR A 238 -21.39 -56.99 -36.07
CA TYR A 238 -20.44 -56.91 -37.20
C TYR A 238 -19.34 -55.83 -37.27
N GLY A 239 -18.12 -56.28 -37.60
CA GLY A 239 -17.35 -55.69 -38.70
C GLY A 239 -15.96 -55.14 -38.40
N ASN A 240 -14.94 -55.79 -39.00
CA ASN A 240 -13.70 -55.24 -39.56
C ASN A 240 -12.99 -54.08 -38.83
N SER A 241 -11.84 -54.31 -38.20
CA SER A 241 -10.52 -54.45 -38.87
C SER A 241 -10.04 -53.18 -39.57
N GLU A 242 -9.32 -52.33 -38.84
CA GLU A 242 -8.17 -51.57 -39.38
C GLU A 242 -7.36 -50.96 -38.21
N ARG A 243 -6.18 -51.53 -37.95
CA ARG A 243 -5.17 -50.88 -37.09
C ARG A 243 -4.22 -50.12 -38.02
N PRO A 244 -4.13 -48.77 -37.96
CA PRO A 244 -3.20 -48.05 -38.81
C PRO A 244 -1.75 -48.37 -38.42
N PHE A 245 -1.03 -48.84 -39.43
CA PHE A 245 0.38 -49.22 -39.44
C PHE A 245 1.30 -48.00 -39.17
N LEU A 246 2.40 -48.21 -38.43
CA LEU A 246 3.33 -47.17 -38.02
C LEU A 246 4.45 -46.98 -39.07
N GLY A 247 4.38 -45.89 -39.83
CA GLY A 247 5.58 -45.21 -40.34
C GLY A 247 5.59 -44.82 -41.82
N GLN A 248 5.75 -43.51 -42.07
CA GLN A 248 6.83 -43.01 -42.93
C GLN A 248 7.18 -41.56 -42.57
N ARG A 249 8.48 -41.27 -42.47
CA ARG A 249 9.02 -39.91 -42.47
C ARG A 249 9.17 -39.46 -43.91
N GLN A 250 8.71 -38.24 -44.23
CA GLN A 250 9.38 -37.40 -45.23
C GLN A 250 9.59 -35.99 -44.66
N ASN A 251 10.65 -35.34 -45.11
CA ASN A 251 11.22 -34.14 -44.53
C ASN A 251 11.55 -33.15 -45.65
N SER A 252 10.93 -31.97 -45.67
CA SER A 252 11.27 -30.91 -46.63
C SER A 252 11.05 -29.52 -46.03
N ASN A 253 12.16 -28.85 -45.72
CA ASN A 253 12.19 -27.40 -45.52
C ASN A 253 12.01 -26.70 -46.87
N PHE A 254 11.23 -25.61 -46.95
CA PHE A 254 11.50 -24.57 -47.95
C PHE A 254 11.13 -23.14 -47.48
N LYS A 255 11.85 -22.18 -48.07
CA LYS A 255 12.00 -20.73 -47.80
C LYS A 255 10.66 -19.95 -47.73
N LYS A 256 10.48 -18.88 -46.94
CA LYS A 256 11.23 -17.62 -46.65
C LYS A 256 10.92 -16.48 -47.64
N GLY A 257 10.38 -15.36 -47.11
CA GLY A 257 10.23 -14.04 -47.77
C GLY A 257 8.76 -13.59 -47.92
N ASN A 258 8.41 -12.30 -48.05
CA ASN A 258 8.69 -11.04 -47.35
C ASN A 258 7.90 -9.93 -48.09
N SER A 259 7.43 -8.90 -47.36
CA SER A 259 7.13 -7.52 -47.81
C SER A 259 6.04 -7.17 -48.87
N LYS A 260 5.19 -6.24 -48.42
CA LYS A 260 4.66 -5.00 -49.09
C LYS A 260 3.42 -5.01 -50.01
N GLN A 261 2.44 -4.22 -49.54
CA GLN A 261 1.73 -3.11 -50.22
C GLN A 261 1.12 -3.30 -51.63
N GLN A 262 -0.19 -2.99 -51.74
CA GLN A 262 -0.72 -2.04 -52.73
C GLN A 262 -2.09 -1.47 -52.30
N ALA A 263 -2.51 -0.34 -52.90
CA ALA A 263 -3.68 0.44 -52.50
C ALA A 263 -4.34 1.19 -53.68
N SER A 264 -5.63 1.55 -53.54
CA SER A 264 -6.35 2.58 -54.32
C SER A 264 -7.66 2.93 -53.57
N HIS A 265 -7.85 4.14 -53.03
CA HIS A 265 -8.45 5.35 -53.65
C HIS A 265 -9.82 5.13 -54.32
N THR A 266 -10.87 5.89 -53.97
CA THR A 266 -11.24 7.17 -54.63
C THR A 266 -12.10 8.12 -53.74
N TYR A 267 -12.18 9.41 -54.14
CA TYR A 267 -12.77 10.62 -53.52
C TYR A 267 -14.21 10.97 -54.05
N THR A 268 -15.07 11.86 -53.50
CA THR A 268 -15.00 12.71 -52.26
C THR A 268 -16.32 12.99 -51.47
N PRO A 269 -17.11 14.11 -51.60
CA PRO A 269 -17.42 14.88 -50.37
C PRO A 269 -18.87 15.35 -50.11
N THR A 270 -19.17 15.76 -48.87
CA THR A 270 -20.20 16.79 -48.57
C THR A 270 -19.81 17.64 -47.34
N ALA A 271 -20.27 18.90 -47.34
CA ALA A 271 -19.67 20.10 -46.75
C ALA A 271 -19.92 20.44 -45.26
N ALA A 272 -19.16 21.46 -44.80
CA ALA A 272 -19.41 22.38 -43.67
C ALA A 272 -19.36 21.80 -42.22
N ASN A 273 -18.96 22.55 -41.18
CA ASN A 273 -18.75 24.01 -41.05
C ASN A 273 -17.54 24.33 -40.11
N ARG A 274 -16.87 25.48 -40.28
CA ARG A 274 -15.72 25.91 -39.45
C ARG A 274 -16.03 27.20 -38.68
N GLY A 275 -16.11 27.11 -37.35
CA GLY A 275 -15.96 28.28 -36.47
C GLY A 275 -14.49 28.51 -36.10
N LYS A 276 -13.95 29.70 -36.36
CA LYS A 276 -12.64 30.15 -35.86
C LYS A 276 -12.84 31.07 -34.66
N GLN A 277 -12.01 30.93 -33.62
CA GLN A 277 -11.64 32.07 -32.77
C GLN A 277 -10.11 32.11 -32.66
N SER A 278 -9.54 33.26 -32.98
CA SER A 278 -8.10 33.50 -32.94
C SER A 278 -7.71 34.17 -31.62
N TYR A 279 -6.57 33.75 -31.06
CA TYR A 279 -5.92 34.47 -29.98
C TYR A 279 -5.47 35.87 -30.44
N HIS A 280 -5.53 36.84 -29.53
CA HIS A 280 -4.90 38.15 -29.72
C HIS A 280 -3.92 38.44 -28.58
N ARG A 281 -2.71 38.83 -28.98
CA ARG A 281 -1.59 39.22 -28.10
C ARG A 281 -1.14 40.61 -28.51
N LYS A 282 -1.26 41.58 -27.61
CA LYS A 282 -0.58 42.89 -27.62
C LYS A 282 -0.18 43.13 -26.15
N LYS A 283 1.13 43.23 -25.89
CA LYS A 283 1.89 44.48 -25.78
C LYS A 283 1.47 45.24 -24.53
#